data_AF-A0A392NTW1-F1
#
_entry.id   AF-A0A392NTW1-F1
#
_cell.length_a   1.000
_cell.length_b   1.000
_cell.length_c   1.000
_cell.angle_alpha   90.00
_cell.angle_beta   90.00
_cell.angle_gamma   90.00
#
_symmetry.space_group_name_H-M   'P 1'
#
loop_
_entity.id
_entity.type
_entity.pdbx_description
1 polymer ?
#
loop_
_entity_poly.entity_id
_entity_poly.type
_entity_poly.pdbx_seq_one_letter_code
_entity_poly.pdbx_strand_id
1 'polypeptide(L)'
;MTRFEDNLPWKKFIHQWSSAQENDSSAELNRALSLYEALEYSYNVNWMKETDYLSPSCFMYLVERLLLLTSCRKGLMFATKSSLIEWLNYQDENSLANLSLTPGINMTNVHKFIARILQELINNQNGTINWIRKSNIDVKNYLPLFVLRLIVSLCLLHLSTRKYLEPLCTLLGKSHITSQLPLEFCDVLKKGRKVMDLKVIAQALKVIDNPLVIVKLGNSSSKVVCPDAVVVDLMVCRQKELILQMLFPDRVDNVDGESAASDSTSKESLSCGSVSTDMYTNFDLVWDSLEDLISTIEKADFNRESPDSNTMKA
;
A
#
# COMPACT_ATOMS: atom_id res chain seq x y z
N MET A 1 24.76 3.37 -14.29
CA MET A 1 23.43 4.02 -14.16
C MET A 1 23.64 5.32 -13.40
N THR A 2 23.02 6.43 -13.80
CA THR A 2 22.99 7.66 -13.00
C THR A 2 22.24 7.38 -11.69
N ARG A 3 22.70 7.92 -10.56
CA ARG A 3 22.03 7.73 -9.25
C ARG A 3 20.57 8.22 -9.34
N PHE A 4 19.69 7.75 -8.46
CA PHE A 4 18.27 8.18 -8.42
C PHE A 4 18.11 9.72 -8.43
N GLU A 5 19.09 10.44 -7.88
CA GLU A 5 19.15 11.91 -7.79
C GLU A 5 19.36 12.61 -9.15
N ASP A 6 19.99 11.91 -10.09
CA ASP A 6 20.23 12.36 -11.46
C ASP A 6 19.10 11.92 -12.42
N ASN A 7 18.10 11.19 -11.91
CA ASN A 7 16.98 10.65 -12.66
C ASN A 7 15.77 11.58 -12.56
N LEU A 8 15.42 12.22 -13.70
CA LEU A 8 14.39 13.26 -13.76
C LEU A 8 13.00 12.79 -13.22
N PRO A 9 12.46 11.62 -13.62
CA PRO A 9 11.25 11.05 -13.01
C PRO A 9 11.28 10.92 -11.48
N TRP A 10 12.35 10.35 -10.92
CA TRP A 10 12.48 10.15 -9.47
C TRP A 10 12.65 11.47 -8.73
N LYS A 11 13.46 12.40 -9.27
CA LYS A 11 13.60 13.74 -8.72
C LYS A 11 12.27 14.50 -8.68
N LYS A 12 11.47 14.40 -9.74
CA LYS A 12 10.13 14.99 -9.81
C LYS A 12 9.20 14.40 -8.74
N PHE A 13 9.18 13.07 -8.60
CA PHE A 13 8.38 12.39 -7.58
C PHE A 13 8.79 12.84 -6.16
N ILE A 14 10.08 12.80 -5.84
CA ILE A 14 10.62 13.17 -4.53
C ILE A 14 10.29 14.62 -4.19
N HIS A 15 10.46 15.54 -5.14
CA HIS A 15 10.11 16.95 -4.94
C HIS A 15 8.60 17.14 -4.69
N GLN A 16 7.73 16.43 -5.42
CA GLN A 16 6.28 16.51 -5.21
C GLN A 16 5.83 15.88 -3.89
N TRP A 17 6.60 14.92 -3.39
CA TRP A 17 6.39 14.30 -2.09
C TRP A 17 6.82 15.25 -0.96
N SER A 18 7.95 15.95 -1.11
CA SER A 18 8.50 16.85 -0.09
C SER A 18 7.82 18.22 -0.04
N SER A 19 7.31 18.74 -1.16
CA SER A 19 6.70 20.07 -1.25
C SER A 19 5.26 20.14 -0.69
N ALA A 20 5.01 19.50 0.45
CA ALA A 20 3.70 19.22 1.05
C ALA A 20 2.92 20.46 1.58
N GLN A 21 3.02 21.62 0.93
CA GLN A 21 2.46 22.86 1.49
C GLN A 21 1.02 23.21 1.09
N GLU A 22 0.41 22.59 0.07
CA GLU A 22 -1.02 22.81 -0.22
C GLU A 22 -1.70 21.50 -0.66
N ASN A 23 -2.37 20.84 0.29
CA ASN A 23 -3.13 19.61 0.04
C ASN A 23 -4.49 19.97 -0.57
N ASP A 24 -4.51 20.19 -1.88
CA ASP A 24 -5.72 20.08 -2.70
C ASP A 24 -5.76 18.68 -3.36
N SER A 25 -6.95 18.22 -3.74
CA SER A 25 -7.22 17.03 -4.56
C SER A 25 -6.29 16.86 -5.77
N SER A 26 -5.85 17.97 -6.38
CA SER A 26 -4.86 18.02 -7.45
C SER A 26 -3.48 17.50 -7.03
N ALA A 27 -3.08 17.72 -5.77
CA ALA A 27 -1.77 17.33 -5.25
C ALA A 27 -1.62 15.80 -5.13
N GLU A 28 -2.62 15.09 -4.60
CA GLU A 28 -2.56 13.62 -4.48
C GLU A 28 -2.55 12.94 -5.85
N LEU A 29 -3.32 13.48 -6.80
CA LEU A 29 -3.29 13.05 -8.17
C LEU A 29 -1.89 13.21 -8.77
N ASN A 30 -1.29 14.38 -8.61
CA ASN A 30 0.04 14.68 -9.14
C ASN A 30 1.09 13.74 -8.54
N ARG A 31 1.03 13.46 -7.23
CA ARG A 31 1.88 12.46 -6.56
C ARG A 31 1.71 11.06 -7.15
N ALA A 32 0.48 10.64 -7.43
CA ALA A 32 0.22 9.34 -8.04
C ALA A 32 0.81 9.27 -9.47
N LEU A 33 0.66 10.33 -10.26
CA LEU A 33 1.18 10.39 -11.63
C LEU A 33 2.71 10.44 -11.67
N SER A 34 3.36 11.21 -10.80
CA SER A 34 4.83 11.23 -10.74
C SER A 34 5.41 9.92 -10.21
N LEU A 35 4.76 9.28 -9.24
CA LEU A 35 5.13 7.94 -8.79
C LEU A 35 5.01 6.91 -9.93
N TYR A 36 3.94 6.99 -10.71
CA TYR A 36 3.76 6.16 -11.90
C TYR A 36 4.90 6.37 -12.91
N GLU A 37 5.23 7.62 -13.26
CA GLU A 37 6.33 7.94 -14.18
C GLU A 37 7.67 7.40 -13.69
N ALA A 38 7.97 7.56 -12.39
CA ALA A 38 9.19 7.08 -11.77
C ALA A 38 9.29 5.54 -11.79
N LEU A 39 8.22 4.85 -11.42
CA LEU A 39 8.16 3.39 -11.45
C LEU A 39 8.21 2.85 -12.89
N GLU A 40 7.53 3.48 -13.84
CA GLU A 40 7.55 3.06 -15.24
C GLU A 40 8.94 3.20 -15.84
N TYR A 41 9.64 4.30 -15.54
CA TYR A 41 11.03 4.48 -15.93
C TYR A 41 11.90 3.34 -15.38
N SER A 42 11.87 3.11 -14.06
CA SER A 42 12.67 2.06 -13.42
C SER A 42 12.35 0.68 -14.00
N TYR A 43 11.07 0.41 -14.25
CA TYR A 43 10.64 -0.85 -14.82
C TYR A 43 11.18 -1.07 -16.24
N ASN A 44 11.20 -0.03 -17.08
CA ASN A 44 11.66 -0.11 -18.47
C ASN A 44 13.17 -0.31 -18.62
N VAL A 45 13.99 0.04 -17.61
CA VAL A 45 15.46 -0.11 -17.66
C VAL A 45 15.94 -1.55 -17.41
N ASN A 46 15.05 -2.55 -17.50
CA ASN A 46 15.34 -3.96 -17.19
C ASN A 46 16.01 -4.12 -15.82
N TRP A 47 15.34 -3.59 -14.82
CA TRP A 47 15.76 -3.53 -13.41
C TRP A 47 16.23 -4.87 -12.82
N MET A 48 15.82 -6.03 -13.39
CA MET A 48 16.30 -7.36 -12.97
C MET A 48 17.78 -7.63 -13.31
N LYS A 49 18.36 -6.87 -14.25
CA LYS A 49 19.73 -7.06 -14.75
C LYS A 49 20.74 -6.06 -14.19
N GLU A 50 20.29 -4.90 -13.74
CA GLU A 50 21.15 -3.83 -13.19
C GLU A 50 21.69 -4.18 -11.79
N THR A 51 22.71 -3.47 -11.33
CA THR A 51 23.39 -3.70 -10.03
C THR A 51 22.83 -2.85 -8.88
N ASP A 52 22.27 -1.67 -9.19
CA ASP A 52 21.86 -0.65 -8.20
C ASP A 52 20.34 -0.47 -8.15
N TYR A 53 19.59 -1.55 -7.93
CA TYR A 53 18.12 -1.55 -8.04
C TYR A 53 17.41 -1.60 -6.67
N LEU A 54 16.16 -1.14 -6.64
CA LEU A 54 15.28 -1.20 -5.47
C LEU A 54 15.06 -2.64 -5.02
N SER A 55 15.18 -2.91 -3.72
CA SER A 55 14.86 -4.23 -3.17
C SER A 55 13.42 -4.64 -3.54
N PRO A 56 13.11 -5.95 -3.65
CA PRO A 56 11.76 -6.43 -3.90
C PRO A 56 10.72 -5.82 -2.96
N SER A 57 11.07 -5.66 -1.68
CA SER A 57 10.21 -5.07 -0.66
C SER A 57 9.88 -3.62 -0.99
N CYS A 58 10.91 -2.79 -1.27
CA CYS A 58 10.75 -1.37 -1.58
C CYS A 58 9.97 -1.16 -2.88
N PHE A 59 10.28 -1.93 -3.92
CA PHE A 59 9.57 -1.81 -5.20
C PHE A 59 8.09 -2.19 -5.05
N MET A 60 7.78 -3.31 -4.41
CA MET A 60 6.38 -3.70 -4.19
C MET A 60 5.64 -2.71 -3.31
N TYR A 61 6.30 -2.14 -2.30
CA TYR A 61 5.73 -1.10 -1.49
C TYR A 61 5.27 0.10 -2.33
N LEU A 62 6.14 0.60 -3.22
CA LEU A 62 5.82 1.72 -4.10
C LEU A 62 4.68 1.38 -5.09
N VAL A 63 4.64 0.15 -5.60
CA VAL A 63 3.53 -0.33 -6.46
C VAL A 63 2.20 -0.38 -5.68
N GLU A 64 2.22 -0.85 -4.44
CA GLU A 64 1.05 -0.87 -3.55
C GLU A 64 0.58 0.56 -3.21
N ARG A 65 1.50 1.50 -3.00
CA ARG A 65 1.17 2.93 -2.82
C ARG A 65 0.51 3.53 -4.05
N LEU A 66 1.06 3.26 -5.23
CA LEU A 66 0.46 3.71 -6.48
C LEU A 66 -0.94 3.11 -6.67
N LEU A 67 -1.11 1.82 -6.36
CA LEU A 67 -2.41 1.16 -6.40
C LEU A 67 -3.40 1.82 -5.45
N LEU A 68 -2.99 2.08 -4.20
CA LEU A 68 -3.82 2.72 -3.18
C LEU A 68 -4.34 4.08 -3.66
N LEU A 69 -3.43 4.96 -4.11
CA LEU A 69 -3.76 6.31 -4.61
C LEU A 69 -4.67 6.28 -5.85
N THR A 70 -4.57 5.23 -6.67
CA THR A 70 -5.38 5.08 -7.90
C THR A 70 -6.56 4.13 -7.75
N SER A 71 -6.84 3.65 -6.54
CA SER A 71 -7.88 2.64 -6.29
C SER A 71 -9.30 3.23 -6.26
N CYS A 72 -9.43 4.55 -6.24
CA CYS A 72 -10.71 5.25 -6.12
C CYS A 72 -11.60 5.04 -7.34
N ARG A 73 -12.83 4.60 -7.09
CA ARG A 73 -13.88 4.41 -8.08
C ARG A 73 -15.23 4.82 -7.51
N LYS A 74 -15.92 5.74 -8.20
CA LYS A 74 -17.27 6.20 -7.82
C LYS A 74 -17.35 6.68 -6.35
N GLY A 75 -16.29 7.32 -5.86
CA GLY A 75 -16.19 7.81 -4.48
C GLY A 75 -15.89 6.73 -3.43
N LEU A 76 -15.54 5.51 -3.86
CA LEU A 76 -15.08 4.43 -2.98
C LEU A 76 -13.63 4.09 -3.28
N MET A 77 -12.84 3.92 -2.24
CA MET A 77 -11.45 3.49 -2.28
C MET A 77 -11.33 2.14 -1.56
N PHE A 78 -10.53 1.23 -2.12
CA PHE A 78 -10.35 -0.13 -1.61
C PHE A 78 -8.91 -0.31 -1.15
N ALA A 79 -8.73 -0.72 0.10
CA ALA A 79 -7.44 -0.87 0.73
C ALA A 79 -7.45 -2.12 1.63
N THR A 80 -6.28 -2.66 1.97
CA THR A 80 -6.18 -3.53 3.17
C THR A 80 -6.07 -2.68 4.43
N LYS A 81 -6.42 -3.25 5.59
CA LYS A 81 -6.21 -2.60 6.89
C LYS A 81 -4.79 -2.06 7.03
N SER A 82 -3.77 -2.87 6.73
CA SER A 82 -2.38 -2.45 6.83
C SER A 82 -2.07 -1.25 5.93
N SER A 83 -2.47 -1.28 4.66
CA SER A 83 -2.18 -0.21 3.70
C SER A 83 -2.87 1.11 4.07
N LEU A 84 -4.08 1.04 4.66
CA LEU A 84 -4.79 2.23 5.11
C LEU A 84 -4.15 2.84 6.36
N ILE A 85 -3.81 2.02 7.37
CA ILE A 85 -3.09 2.50 8.57
C ILE A 85 -1.82 3.21 8.16
N GLU A 86 -1.05 2.57 7.29
CA GLU A 86 0.21 3.10 6.83
C GLU A 86 0.02 4.41 6.09
N TRP A 87 -1.03 4.53 5.28
CA TRP A 87 -1.36 5.80 4.62
C TRP A 87 -1.81 6.88 5.62
N LEU A 88 -2.60 6.54 6.64
CA LEU A 88 -3.03 7.46 7.69
C LEU A 88 -1.85 8.01 8.51
N ASN A 89 -0.77 7.23 8.66
CA ASN A 89 0.43 7.69 9.36
C ASN A 89 1.11 8.87 8.65
N TYR A 90 0.96 8.99 7.33
CA TYR A 90 1.50 10.09 6.52
C TYR A 90 0.56 11.29 6.40
N GLN A 91 -0.70 11.14 6.81
CA GLN A 91 -1.68 12.22 6.70
C GLN A 91 -1.66 13.07 7.98
N ASP A 92 -1.49 14.37 7.80
CA ASP A 92 -1.79 15.36 8.84
C ASP A 92 -3.30 15.47 9.05
N GLU A 93 -3.73 15.89 10.24
CA GLU A 93 -5.16 16.02 10.60
C GLU A 93 -5.95 16.88 9.59
N ASN A 94 -5.32 17.93 9.04
CA ASN A 94 -5.93 18.81 8.06
C ASN A 94 -6.01 18.19 6.65
N SER A 95 -5.20 17.18 6.35
CA SER A 95 -5.12 16.55 5.03
C SER A 95 -6.31 15.62 4.76
N LEU A 96 -6.83 14.96 5.80
CA LEU A 96 -8.00 14.09 5.70
C LEU A 96 -9.27 14.84 5.24
N ALA A 97 -9.32 16.16 5.48
CA ALA A 97 -10.45 17.01 5.12
C ALA A 97 -10.52 17.40 3.63
N ASN A 98 -9.39 17.34 2.92
CA ASN A 98 -9.25 17.80 1.52
C ASN A 98 -9.19 16.66 0.51
N LEU A 99 -9.40 15.42 0.97
CA LEU A 99 -9.51 14.21 0.16
C LEU A 99 -10.76 14.20 -0.72
N SER A 100 -10.78 15.04 -1.73
CA SER A 100 -11.75 14.98 -2.80
C SER A 100 -11.05 14.48 -4.05
N LEU A 101 -10.76 13.19 -4.15
CA LEU A 101 -10.24 12.64 -5.42
C LEU A 101 -11.21 13.00 -6.53
N THR A 102 -10.76 13.86 -7.46
CA THR A 102 -11.59 14.44 -8.51
C THR A 102 -12.23 13.31 -9.31
N PRO A 103 -13.56 13.18 -9.29
CA PRO A 103 -14.24 12.17 -10.08
C PRO A 103 -14.02 12.48 -11.57
N GLY A 104 -13.28 11.63 -12.29
CA GLY A 104 -13.20 11.72 -13.75
C GLY A 104 -11.82 11.52 -14.37
N ILE A 105 -10.75 11.44 -13.57
CA ILE A 105 -9.41 11.29 -14.14
C ILE A 105 -9.13 9.83 -14.49
N ASN A 106 -8.77 9.62 -15.76
CA ASN A 106 -8.63 8.29 -16.34
C ASN A 106 -7.30 7.63 -15.94
N MET A 107 -7.34 6.81 -14.88
CA MET A 107 -6.19 6.03 -14.41
C MET A 107 -5.95 4.72 -15.18
N THR A 108 -6.58 4.52 -16.34
CA THR A 108 -6.49 3.25 -17.08
C THR A 108 -5.04 2.85 -17.41
N ASN A 109 -4.17 3.80 -17.76
CA ASN A 109 -2.78 3.50 -18.07
C ASN A 109 -2.01 3.05 -16.82
N VAL A 110 -2.21 3.73 -15.69
CA VAL A 110 -1.62 3.35 -14.39
C VAL A 110 -2.09 1.96 -13.98
N HIS A 111 -3.39 1.67 -14.09
CA HIS A 111 -3.94 0.34 -13.79
C HIS A 111 -3.39 -0.76 -14.69
N LYS A 112 -3.23 -0.49 -15.99
CA LYS A 112 -2.58 -1.43 -16.93
C LYS A 112 -1.12 -1.67 -16.57
N PHE A 113 -0.41 -0.63 -16.18
CA PHE A 113 0.98 -0.71 -15.74
C PHE A 113 1.12 -1.58 -14.49
N ILE A 114 0.33 -1.32 -13.44
CA ILE A 114 0.30 -2.14 -12.22
C ILE A 114 -0.02 -3.59 -12.59
N ALA A 115 -1.06 -3.83 -13.39
CA ALA A 115 -1.42 -5.19 -13.80
C ALA A 115 -0.28 -5.91 -14.55
N ARG A 116 0.47 -5.20 -15.38
CA ARG A 116 1.63 -5.74 -16.12
C ARG A 116 2.72 -6.17 -15.14
N ILE A 117 3.09 -5.31 -14.20
CA ILE A 117 4.10 -5.61 -13.17
C ILE A 117 3.68 -6.82 -12.33
N LEU A 118 2.46 -6.79 -11.76
CA LEU A 118 1.98 -7.86 -10.90
C LEU A 118 2.00 -9.21 -11.64
N GLN A 119 1.51 -9.24 -12.88
CA GLN A 119 1.51 -10.47 -13.67
C GLN A 119 2.91 -10.93 -14.05
N GLU A 120 3.83 -10.02 -14.41
CA GLU A 120 5.20 -10.43 -14.71
C GLU A 120 5.90 -11.01 -13.49
N LEU A 121 5.83 -10.34 -12.34
CA LEU A 121 6.49 -10.81 -11.11
C LEU A 121 5.95 -12.15 -10.63
N ILE A 122 4.65 -12.40 -10.80
CA ILE A 122 4.04 -13.69 -10.46
C ILE A 122 4.42 -14.79 -11.47
N ASN A 123 4.42 -14.49 -12.78
CA ASN A 123 4.64 -15.50 -13.82
C ASN A 123 6.13 -15.79 -14.07
N ASN A 124 7.02 -14.82 -13.88
CA ASN A 124 8.46 -14.97 -14.04
C ASN A 124 9.12 -15.45 -12.74
N GLN A 125 8.74 -16.64 -12.27
CA GLN A 125 9.19 -17.18 -10.98
C GLN A 125 10.73 -17.18 -10.85
N ASN A 126 11.45 -17.57 -11.90
CA ASN A 126 12.90 -17.60 -11.89
C ASN A 126 13.52 -16.20 -11.79
N GLY A 127 12.98 -15.23 -12.52
CA GLY A 127 13.40 -13.82 -12.44
C GLY A 127 13.17 -13.24 -11.04
N THR A 128 11.99 -13.47 -10.48
CA THR A 128 11.62 -13.02 -9.14
C THR A 128 12.49 -13.68 -8.06
N ILE A 129 12.74 -14.98 -8.11
CA ILE A 129 13.64 -15.68 -7.19
C ILE A 129 15.07 -15.15 -7.30
N ASN A 130 15.55 -14.91 -8.52
CA ASN A 130 16.88 -14.36 -8.73
C ASN A 130 17.00 -12.94 -8.18
N TRP A 131 15.97 -12.13 -8.37
CA TRP A 131 15.89 -10.77 -7.82
C TRP A 131 15.97 -10.77 -6.29
N ILE A 132 15.13 -11.58 -5.63
CA ILE A 132 15.13 -11.73 -4.17
C ILE A 132 16.53 -12.14 -3.67
N ARG A 133 17.14 -13.15 -4.31
CA ARG A 133 18.48 -13.63 -3.93
C ARG A 133 19.55 -12.55 -4.10
N LYS A 134 19.53 -11.81 -5.22
CA LYS A 134 20.49 -10.72 -5.46
C LYS A 134 20.33 -9.57 -4.46
N SER A 135 19.14 -9.39 -3.87
CA SER A 135 18.89 -8.42 -2.80
C SER A 135 19.30 -8.91 -1.41
N ASN A 136 20.00 -10.05 -1.34
CA ASN A 136 20.43 -10.67 -0.08
C ASN A 136 19.27 -10.99 0.89
N ILE A 137 18.09 -11.32 0.34
CA ILE A 137 16.91 -11.71 1.10
C ILE A 137 16.77 -13.24 1.05
N ASP A 138 16.40 -13.86 2.18
CA ASP A 138 16.12 -15.30 2.22
C ASP A 138 14.90 -15.65 1.35
N VAL A 139 15.16 -16.34 0.23
CA VAL A 139 14.13 -16.68 -0.76
C VAL A 139 13.04 -17.56 -0.15
N LYS A 140 13.40 -18.50 0.73
CA LYS A 140 12.47 -19.50 1.27
C LYS A 140 11.38 -18.84 2.12
N ASN A 141 11.77 -17.92 2.99
CA ASN A 141 10.85 -17.23 3.90
C ASN A 141 10.17 -16.03 3.22
N TYR A 142 10.85 -15.35 2.29
CA TYR A 142 10.31 -14.14 1.67
C TYR A 142 9.37 -14.42 0.48
N LEU A 143 9.65 -15.42 -0.35
CA LEU A 143 8.87 -15.68 -1.57
C LEU A 143 7.37 -15.91 -1.29
N PRO A 144 6.95 -16.70 -0.28
CA PRO A 144 5.53 -16.88 0.04
C PRO A 144 4.83 -15.55 0.37
N LEU A 145 5.45 -14.71 1.19
CA LEU A 145 4.92 -13.39 1.57
C LEU A 145 4.83 -12.46 0.36
N PHE A 146 5.85 -12.49 -0.50
CA PHE A 146 5.88 -11.70 -1.73
C PHE A 146 4.76 -12.08 -2.70
N VAL A 147 4.56 -13.38 -2.92
CA VAL A 147 3.47 -13.91 -3.76
C VAL A 147 2.11 -13.54 -3.18
N LEU A 148 1.95 -13.59 -1.85
CA LEU A 148 0.73 -13.15 -1.19
C LEU A 148 0.44 -11.66 -1.46
N ARG A 149 1.43 -10.77 -1.28
CA ARG A 149 1.30 -9.33 -1.58
C ARG A 149 0.91 -9.06 -3.03
N LEU A 150 1.50 -9.79 -3.98
CA LEU A 150 1.17 -9.70 -5.39
C LEU A 150 -0.30 -10.08 -5.69
N ILE A 151 -0.78 -11.18 -5.10
CA ILE A 151 -2.16 -11.65 -5.28
C ILE A 151 -3.17 -10.70 -4.60
N VAL A 152 -2.87 -10.22 -3.40
CA VAL A 152 -3.69 -9.22 -2.70
C VAL A 152 -3.79 -7.93 -3.53
N SER A 153 -2.67 -7.44 -4.06
CA SER A 153 -2.64 -6.27 -4.94
C SER A 153 -3.50 -6.47 -6.20
N LEU A 154 -3.46 -7.67 -6.79
CA LEU A 154 -4.29 -7.99 -7.95
C LEU A 154 -5.79 -8.05 -7.60
N CYS A 155 -6.15 -8.54 -6.40
CA CYS A 155 -7.52 -8.52 -5.88
C CYS A 155 -8.03 -7.08 -5.70
N LEU A 156 -7.22 -6.20 -5.08
CA LEU A 156 -7.58 -4.79 -4.91
C LEU A 156 -7.72 -4.09 -6.27
N LEU A 157 -6.79 -4.32 -7.20
CA LEU A 157 -6.87 -3.81 -8.56
C LEU A 157 -8.15 -4.28 -9.27
N HIS A 158 -8.56 -5.54 -9.06
CA HIS A 158 -9.83 -6.05 -9.56
C HIS A 158 -11.03 -5.30 -9.00
N LEU A 159 -11.07 -5.02 -7.68
CA LEU A 159 -12.16 -4.24 -7.07
C LEU A 159 -12.22 -2.81 -7.63
N SER A 160 -11.07 -2.15 -7.74
CA SER A 160 -10.95 -0.78 -8.24
C SER A 160 -11.33 -0.66 -9.71
N THR A 161 -11.02 -1.66 -10.55
CA THR A 161 -11.20 -1.55 -12.01
C THR A 161 -12.37 -2.38 -12.56
N ARG A 162 -12.85 -3.37 -11.82
CA ARG A 162 -13.73 -4.46 -12.30
C ARG A 162 -13.16 -5.20 -13.51
N LYS A 163 -11.83 -5.17 -13.66
CA LYS A 163 -11.06 -5.87 -14.69
C LYS A 163 -10.13 -6.89 -14.02
N TYR A 164 -9.43 -7.73 -14.78
CA TYR A 164 -8.43 -8.67 -14.25
C TYR A 164 -8.96 -9.90 -13.48
N LEU A 165 -10.27 -10.20 -13.56
CA LEU A 165 -10.83 -11.44 -13.03
C LEU A 165 -10.15 -12.68 -13.65
N GLU A 166 -10.10 -12.73 -14.99
CA GLU A 166 -9.50 -13.86 -15.72
C GLU A 166 -8.02 -14.08 -15.40
N PRO A 167 -7.14 -13.05 -15.41
CA PRO A 167 -5.78 -13.17 -14.90
C PRO A 167 -5.71 -13.76 -13.48
N LEU A 168 -6.52 -13.24 -12.55
CA LEU A 168 -6.52 -13.71 -11.16
C LEU A 168 -6.97 -15.17 -11.06
N CYS A 169 -8.03 -15.56 -11.75
CA CYS A 169 -8.51 -16.94 -11.83
C CYS A 169 -7.46 -17.89 -12.44
N THR A 170 -6.76 -17.45 -13.48
CA THR A 170 -5.67 -18.19 -14.12
C THR A 170 -4.52 -18.45 -13.16
N LEU A 171 -4.10 -17.43 -12.40
CA LEU A 171 -3.04 -17.56 -11.40
C LEU A 171 -3.43 -18.51 -10.27
N LEU A 172 -4.68 -18.42 -9.78
CA LEU A 172 -5.22 -19.34 -8.76
C LEU A 172 -5.40 -20.78 -9.28
N GLY A 173 -5.30 -21.01 -10.60
CA GLY A 173 -5.28 -22.33 -11.21
C GLY A 173 -3.91 -23.00 -11.22
N LYS A 174 -2.83 -22.25 -10.96
CA LYS A 174 -1.46 -22.74 -11.03
C LYS A 174 -1.01 -23.26 -9.66
N SER A 175 -0.75 -24.56 -9.56
CA SER A 175 -0.36 -25.23 -8.31
C SER A 175 0.86 -24.59 -7.65
N HIS A 176 1.89 -24.27 -8.42
CA HIS A 176 3.13 -23.64 -7.94
C HIS A 176 2.95 -22.23 -7.36
N ILE A 177 1.87 -21.53 -7.71
CA ILE A 177 1.49 -20.25 -7.10
C ILE A 177 0.71 -20.54 -5.82
N THR A 178 -0.32 -21.39 -5.91
CA THR A 178 -1.18 -21.67 -4.76
C THR A 178 -0.44 -22.37 -3.61
N SER A 179 0.66 -23.07 -3.90
CA SER A 179 1.52 -23.67 -2.87
C SER A 179 2.33 -22.66 -2.06
N GLN A 180 2.41 -21.39 -2.53
CA GLN A 180 3.09 -20.29 -1.83
C GLN A 180 2.13 -19.47 -0.95
N LEU A 181 0.84 -19.75 -1.02
CA LEU A 181 -0.21 -18.96 -0.38
C LEU A 181 -0.78 -19.69 0.83
N PRO A 182 -1.31 -18.97 1.84
CA PRO A 182 -2.08 -19.59 2.92
C PRO A 182 -3.25 -20.40 2.35
N LEU A 183 -3.44 -21.62 2.86
CA LEU A 183 -4.43 -22.56 2.33
C LEU A 183 -5.85 -21.97 2.38
N GLU A 184 -6.24 -21.44 3.54
CA GLU A 184 -7.58 -20.89 3.75
C GLU A 184 -7.86 -19.68 2.86
N PHE A 185 -6.87 -18.78 2.69
CA PHE A 185 -6.94 -17.67 1.75
C PHE A 185 -7.22 -18.15 0.32
N CYS A 186 -6.45 -19.15 -0.12
CA CYS A 186 -6.61 -19.77 -1.44
C CYS A 186 -7.98 -20.41 -1.62
N ASP A 187 -8.47 -21.11 -0.60
CA ASP A 187 -9.74 -21.83 -0.65
C ASP A 187 -10.93 -20.87 -0.79
N VAL A 188 -10.92 -19.74 -0.08
CA VAL A 188 -11.93 -18.69 -0.24
C VAL A 188 -11.93 -18.16 -1.68
N LEU A 189 -10.76 -17.78 -2.21
CA LEU A 189 -10.67 -17.24 -3.58
C LEU A 189 -11.06 -18.27 -4.65
N LYS A 190 -10.70 -19.56 -4.48
CA LYS A 190 -11.08 -20.64 -5.40
C LYS A 190 -12.58 -20.90 -5.40
N LYS A 191 -13.24 -20.88 -4.23
CA LYS A 191 -14.71 -21.00 -4.13
C LYS A 191 -15.41 -19.86 -4.87
N GLY A 192 -14.86 -18.65 -4.81
CA GLY A 192 -15.37 -17.47 -5.51
C GLY A 192 -14.93 -17.32 -6.98
N ARG A 193 -14.28 -18.31 -7.60
CA ARG A 193 -13.68 -18.17 -8.94
C ARG A 193 -14.68 -17.77 -10.04
N LYS A 194 -15.96 -18.14 -9.90
CA LYS A 194 -17.02 -17.77 -10.87
C LYS A 194 -17.43 -16.30 -10.75
N VAL A 195 -17.44 -15.77 -9.53
CA VAL A 195 -17.88 -14.41 -9.21
C VAL A 195 -16.96 -13.89 -8.10
N MET A 196 -15.81 -13.35 -8.47
CA MET A 196 -14.86 -12.80 -7.50
C MET A 196 -15.27 -11.39 -7.11
N ASP A 197 -16.36 -11.31 -6.36
CA ASP A 197 -16.93 -10.05 -5.93
C ASP A 197 -16.28 -9.49 -4.66
N LEU A 198 -16.86 -8.39 -4.19
CA LEU A 198 -16.42 -7.69 -2.99
C LEU A 198 -16.41 -8.59 -1.75
N LYS A 199 -17.40 -9.48 -1.60
CA LYS A 199 -17.55 -10.32 -0.40
C LYS A 199 -16.51 -11.42 -0.36
N VAL A 200 -16.26 -12.06 -1.50
CA VAL A 200 -15.21 -13.08 -1.64
C VAL A 200 -13.83 -12.50 -1.27
N ILE A 201 -13.50 -11.33 -1.81
CA ILE A 201 -12.21 -10.70 -1.54
C ILE A 201 -12.11 -10.24 -0.08
N ALA A 202 -13.18 -9.66 0.48
CA ALA A 202 -13.20 -9.28 1.90
C ALA A 202 -13.00 -10.47 2.84
N GLN A 203 -13.71 -11.58 2.58
CA GLN A 203 -13.56 -12.81 3.34
C GLN A 203 -12.13 -13.37 3.25
N ALA A 204 -11.53 -13.39 2.05
CA ALA A 204 -10.16 -13.86 1.87
C ALA A 204 -9.16 -13.00 2.66
N LEU A 205 -9.30 -11.67 2.58
CA LEU A 205 -8.44 -10.73 3.29
C LEU A 205 -8.60 -10.80 4.82
N LYS A 206 -9.81 -11.10 5.31
CA LYS A 206 -10.06 -11.34 6.73
C LYS A 206 -9.34 -12.58 7.25
N VAL A 207 -9.29 -13.66 6.47
CA VAL A 207 -8.62 -14.93 6.83
C VAL A 207 -7.10 -14.77 7.05
N ILE A 208 -6.47 -13.77 6.41
CA ILE A 208 -5.04 -13.47 6.59
C ILE A 208 -4.80 -12.33 7.59
N ASP A 209 -5.78 -12.03 8.45
CA ASP A 209 -5.75 -10.96 9.45
C ASP A 209 -5.45 -9.56 8.89
N ASN A 210 -5.74 -9.35 7.60
CA ASN A 210 -5.55 -8.05 6.94
C ASN A 210 -6.81 -7.64 6.18
N PRO A 211 -7.94 -7.40 6.90
CA PRO A 211 -9.26 -7.27 6.31
C PRO A 211 -9.34 -6.14 5.28
N LEU A 212 -10.28 -6.28 4.35
CA LEU A 212 -10.60 -5.24 3.38
C LEU A 212 -11.15 -4.01 4.11
N VAL A 213 -10.65 -2.84 3.75
CA VAL A 213 -11.22 -1.55 4.14
C VAL A 213 -11.81 -0.86 2.93
N ILE A 214 -13.04 -0.39 3.08
CA ILE A 214 -13.78 0.35 2.07
C ILE A 214 -13.92 1.78 2.58
N VAL A 215 -13.18 2.69 1.95
CA VAL A 215 -13.16 4.11 2.33
C VAL A 215 -14.11 4.88 1.43
N LYS A 216 -15.07 5.58 2.00
CA LYS A 216 -15.93 6.52 1.27
C LYS A 216 -15.32 7.91 1.30
N LEU A 217 -15.09 8.45 0.12
CA LEU A 217 -14.41 9.74 -0.09
C LEU A 217 -15.36 10.86 -0.57
N GLY A 218 -16.64 10.54 -0.77
CA GLY A 218 -17.62 11.50 -1.27
C GLY A 218 -19.03 10.94 -1.24
N ASN A 219 -19.97 11.66 -1.85
CA ASN A 219 -21.38 11.27 -1.98
C ASN A 219 -21.54 10.07 -2.92
N SER A 220 -21.05 8.90 -2.49
CA SER A 220 -21.37 7.63 -3.12
C SER A 220 -22.78 7.23 -2.65
N SER A 221 -23.74 7.23 -3.57
CA SER A 221 -25.11 6.76 -3.30
C SER A 221 -25.20 5.25 -3.03
N SER A 222 -24.06 4.57 -3.00
CA SER A 222 -23.95 3.11 -2.91
C SER A 222 -23.97 2.66 -1.46
N LYS A 223 -25.08 2.05 -1.02
CA LYS A 223 -25.07 1.26 0.22
C LYS A 223 -24.20 0.02 -0.01
N VAL A 224 -22.98 0.06 0.51
CA VAL A 224 -22.07 -1.09 0.46
C VAL A 224 -22.35 -1.99 1.67
N VAL A 225 -22.79 -3.22 1.41
CA VAL A 225 -23.03 -4.23 2.45
C VAL A 225 -22.01 -5.35 2.27
N CYS A 226 -21.01 -5.38 3.14
CA CYS A 226 -19.96 -6.39 3.15
C CYS A 226 -19.54 -6.68 4.61
N PRO A 227 -20.00 -7.78 5.22
CA PRO A 227 -19.78 -8.04 6.65
C PRO A 227 -18.33 -8.34 7.01
N ASP A 228 -17.52 -8.82 6.06
CA ASP A 228 -16.10 -9.12 6.27
C ASP A 228 -15.18 -7.94 5.93
N ALA A 229 -15.73 -6.75 5.68
CA ALA A 229 -14.97 -5.53 5.41
C ALA A 229 -15.24 -4.45 6.47
N VAL A 230 -14.23 -3.65 6.77
CA VAL A 230 -14.38 -2.43 7.57
C VAL A 230 -14.78 -1.29 6.63
N VAL A 231 -15.85 -0.57 6.96
CA VAL A 231 -16.29 0.59 6.18
C VAL A 231 -15.92 1.86 6.92
N VAL A 232 -15.09 2.69 6.31
CA VAL A 232 -14.68 3.99 6.85
C VAL A 232 -15.32 5.09 6.01
N ASP A 233 -16.07 5.99 6.65
CA ASP A 233 -16.77 7.07 5.97
C ASP A 233 -16.09 8.42 6.28
N LEU A 234 -15.21 8.89 5.39
CA LEU A 234 -14.49 10.16 5.57
C LEU A 234 -15.39 11.39 5.38
N MET A 235 -16.65 11.19 4.98
CA MET A 235 -17.65 12.26 5.02
C MET A 235 -18.24 12.43 6.42
N VAL A 236 -18.13 11.42 7.28
CA VAL A 236 -18.69 11.41 8.65
C VAL A 236 -17.60 11.52 9.70
N CYS A 237 -16.48 10.81 9.52
CA CYS A 237 -15.39 10.73 10.47
C CYS A 237 -14.06 11.05 9.77
N ARG A 238 -13.48 12.21 10.11
CA ARG A 238 -12.18 12.66 9.61
C ARG A 238 -11.08 12.62 10.68
N GLN A 239 -11.42 12.26 11.91
CA GLN A 239 -10.46 12.15 13.01
C GLN A 239 -9.66 10.85 12.86
N LYS A 240 -8.34 10.98 12.79
CA LYS A 240 -7.42 9.86 12.58
C LYS A 240 -7.57 8.80 13.69
N GLU A 241 -7.72 9.24 14.93
CA GLU A 241 -7.84 8.40 16.12
C GLU A 241 -9.09 7.53 16.06
N LEU A 242 -10.22 8.11 15.66
CA LEU A 242 -11.47 7.37 15.49
C LEU A 242 -11.39 6.38 14.34
N ILE A 243 -10.75 6.75 13.22
CA ILE A 243 -10.52 5.81 12.11
C ILE A 243 -9.65 4.63 12.58
N LEU A 244 -8.60 4.90 13.37
CA LEU A 244 -7.77 3.85 13.95
C LEU A 244 -8.57 2.96 14.90
N GLN A 245 -9.42 3.52 15.77
CA GLN A 245 -10.33 2.74 16.62
C GLN A 245 -11.27 1.84 15.81
N MET A 246 -11.79 2.32 14.67
CA MET A 246 -12.60 1.49 13.78
C MET A 246 -11.82 0.33 13.14
N LEU A 247 -10.52 0.51 12.90
CA LEU A 247 -9.64 -0.52 12.33
C LEU A 247 -9.18 -1.53 13.38
N PHE A 248 -9.18 -1.14 14.66
CA PHE A 248 -8.86 -1.97 15.81
C PHE A 248 -10.04 -1.97 16.78
N PRO A 249 -11.18 -2.58 16.41
CA PRO A 249 -12.27 -2.72 17.36
C PRO A 249 -11.74 -3.53 18.54
N ASP A 250 -11.81 -2.95 19.74
CA ASP A 250 -11.53 -3.69 20.96
C ASP A 250 -12.34 -4.98 20.91
N ARG A 251 -11.67 -6.11 21.19
CA ARG A 251 -12.37 -7.38 21.37
C ARG A 251 -13.15 -7.28 22.68
N VAL A 252 -14.28 -6.58 22.64
CA VAL A 252 -15.32 -6.76 23.66
C VAL A 252 -15.94 -8.10 23.31
N ASP A 253 -15.37 -9.16 23.87
CA ASP A 253 -16.05 -10.44 23.90
C ASP A 253 -17.42 -10.19 24.51
N ASN A 254 -18.47 -10.58 23.77
CA ASN A 254 -19.84 -10.59 24.27
C ASN A 254 -19.86 -11.49 25.51
N VAL A 255 -19.83 -10.89 26.69
CA VAL A 255 -20.28 -11.57 27.90
C VAL A 255 -21.80 -11.55 27.83
N ASP A 256 -22.36 -12.61 27.30
CA ASP A 256 -23.77 -12.93 27.49
C ASP A 256 -24.05 -13.10 28.99
N GLY A 257 -25.01 -12.33 29.49
CA GLY A 257 -25.85 -12.63 30.66
C GLY A 257 -25.28 -12.28 32.04
N GLU A 258 -25.78 -11.20 32.66
CA GLU A 258 -26.84 -11.24 33.69
C GLU A 258 -27.07 -9.86 34.34
N SER A 259 -28.24 -9.74 34.95
CA SER A 259 -28.88 -8.55 35.49
C SER A 259 -28.20 -7.95 36.74
N ALA A 260 -28.51 -6.66 36.96
CA ALA A 260 -28.58 -5.92 38.24
C ALA A 260 -27.35 -5.13 38.73
N ALA A 261 -27.47 -3.80 38.58
CA ALA A 261 -27.27 -2.72 39.55
C ALA A 261 -25.98 -2.58 40.41
N SER A 262 -25.52 -1.31 40.42
CA SER A 262 -24.87 -0.57 41.51
C SER A 262 -23.34 -0.46 41.55
N ASP A 263 -22.90 0.72 41.09
CA ASP A 263 -21.96 1.69 41.68
C ASP A 263 -20.54 1.33 42.19
N SER A 264 -19.64 2.22 41.75
CA SER A 264 -18.40 2.72 42.40
C SER A 264 -17.05 2.01 42.15
N THR A 265 -16.22 2.72 41.38
CA THR A 265 -14.77 2.97 41.52
C THR A 265 -13.84 1.87 42.06
N SER A 266 -12.94 1.37 41.21
CA SER A 266 -11.49 1.43 41.45
C SER A 266 -10.68 1.03 40.21
N LYS A 267 -9.59 1.77 40.01
CA LYS A 267 -8.53 1.56 39.01
C LYS A 267 -7.96 0.15 39.09
N GLU A 268 -7.75 -0.50 37.94
CA GLU A 268 -6.68 -1.49 37.82
C GLU A 268 -6.14 -1.55 36.38
N SER A 269 -4.81 -1.57 36.33
CA SER A 269 -3.92 -1.50 35.18
C SER A 269 -4.06 -2.70 34.25
N LEU A 270 -4.27 -2.46 32.95
CA LEU A 270 -4.21 -3.49 31.93
C LEU A 270 -2.85 -3.43 31.22
N SER A 271 -2.03 -4.42 31.55
CA SER A 271 -0.81 -4.81 30.84
C SER A 271 -1.17 -5.26 29.42
N CYS A 272 -0.76 -4.49 28.41
CA CYS A 272 -0.84 -4.90 27.02
C CYS A 272 0.04 -6.14 26.77
N GLY A 273 -0.59 -7.25 26.42
CA GLY A 273 0.08 -8.41 25.84
C GLY A 273 0.72 -8.02 24.50
N SER A 274 1.97 -8.45 24.32
CA SER A 274 2.81 -8.18 23.15
C SER A 274 2.19 -8.71 21.85
N VAL A 275 1.95 -7.81 20.90
CA VAL A 275 1.65 -8.13 19.50
C VAL A 275 2.95 -8.52 18.79
N SER A 276 2.89 -9.58 17.99
CA SER A 276 4.03 -10.18 17.26
C SER A 276 4.82 -9.13 16.47
N THR A 277 6.09 -8.95 16.85
CA THR A 277 7.03 -7.94 16.36
C THR A 277 7.50 -8.17 14.92
N ASP A 278 7.30 -9.36 14.36
CA ASP A 278 7.91 -9.77 13.09
C ASP A 278 7.37 -9.07 11.83
N MET A 279 6.21 -8.41 11.89
CA MET A 279 5.67 -7.65 10.75
C MET A 279 6.23 -6.21 10.69
N TYR A 280 6.72 -5.69 11.81
CA TYR A 280 7.26 -4.33 11.94
C TYR A 280 8.74 -4.24 11.57
N THR A 281 9.49 -5.33 11.70
CA THR A 281 10.94 -5.34 11.40
C THR A 281 11.25 -5.10 9.92
N ASN A 282 10.36 -5.49 9.01
CA ASN A 282 10.52 -5.24 7.57
C ASN A 282 10.01 -3.84 7.15
N PHE A 283 9.23 -3.19 8.03
CA PHE A 283 8.71 -1.83 7.84
C PHE A 283 9.79 -0.80 8.21
N ASP A 284 10.46 -0.98 9.34
CA ASP A 284 11.56 -0.12 9.78
C ASP A 284 12.69 -0.10 8.74
N LEU A 285 13.05 -1.26 8.16
CA LEU A 285 14.10 -1.35 7.13
C LEU A 285 13.79 -0.58 5.84
N VAL A 286 12.52 -0.52 5.43
CA VAL A 286 12.09 0.23 4.23
C VAL A 286 12.04 1.72 4.51
N TRP A 287 11.63 2.09 5.73
CA TRP A 287 11.59 3.47 6.19
C TRP A 287 13.01 4.03 6.39
N ASP A 288 13.91 3.29 7.03
CA ASP A 288 15.34 3.62 7.15
C ASP A 288 15.96 3.83 5.77
N SER A 289 15.61 2.99 4.78
CA SER A 289 16.10 3.15 3.40
C SER A 289 15.56 4.40 2.70
N LEU A 290 14.34 4.84 3.02
CA LEU A 290 13.75 6.07 2.49
C LEU A 290 14.28 7.32 3.21
N GLU A 291 14.46 7.27 4.52
CA GLU A 291 15.09 8.34 5.31
C GLU A 291 16.57 8.52 4.92
N ASP A 292 17.30 7.43 4.68
CA ASP A 292 18.69 7.50 4.22
C ASP A 292 18.78 8.08 2.80
N LEU A 293 17.82 7.75 1.94
CA LEU A 293 17.69 8.36 0.61
C LEU A 293 17.39 9.87 0.71
N ILE A 294 16.46 10.28 1.58
CA ILE A 294 16.12 11.69 1.81
C ILE A 294 17.32 12.45 2.41
N SER A 295 18.00 11.87 3.40
CA SER A 295 19.19 12.46 4.05
C SER A 295 20.36 12.62 3.07
N THR A 296 20.54 11.67 2.17
CA THR A 296 21.59 11.75 1.13
C THR A 296 21.33 12.90 0.17
N ILE A 297 20.07 13.12 -0.21
CA ILE A 297 19.65 14.22 -1.09
C ILE A 297 19.86 15.59 -0.42
N GLU A 298 19.48 15.74 0.85
CA GLU A 298 19.68 16.99 1.60
C GLU A 298 21.17 17.33 1.77
N LYS A 299 22.02 16.34 2.01
CA LYS A 299 23.49 16.52 2.07
C LYS A 299 24.11 16.87 0.71
N ALA A 300 23.50 16.44 -0.40
CA ALA A 300 23.94 16.78 -1.74
C ALA A 300 23.61 18.23 -2.13
N ASP A 301 22.50 18.78 -1.63
CA ASP A 301 22.13 20.18 -1.84
C ASP A 301 22.94 21.16 -0.96
N PHE A 302 23.32 20.78 0.27
CA PHE A 302 24.18 21.63 1.12
C PHE A 302 25.63 21.76 0.63
N ASN A 303 26.14 20.79 -0.13
CA ASN A 303 27.51 20.83 -0.67
C ASN A 303 27.61 21.59 -2.02
N ARG A 304 26.53 22.23 -2.47
CA ARG A 304 26.50 23.06 -3.70
C ARG A 304 26.60 24.57 -3.46
N GLU A 305 26.82 25.02 -2.22
CA GLU A 305 27.17 26.43 -1.96
C GLU A 305 28.70 26.64 -2.00
N SER A 306 29.16 27.02 -3.21
CA SER A 306 30.31 27.86 -3.60
C SER A 306 31.58 27.91 -2.72
N PRO A 307 32.73 27.59 -3.33
CA PRO A 307 33.92 28.43 -3.22
C PRO A 307 34.28 28.98 -4.60
N ASP A 308 34.15 30.29 -4.79
CA ASP A 308 35.21 31.15 -5.34
C ASP A 308 34.71 32.59 -5.53
N SER A 309 34.78 33.34 -4.44
CA SER A 309 34.96 34.79 -4.48
C SER A 309 36.27 35.07 -3.79
N ASN A 310 37.38 35.12 -4.54
CA ASN A 310 38.53 36.01 -4.33
C ASN A 310 39.70 35.59 -5.22
N THR A 311 39.95 36.33 -6.30
CA THR A 311 41.23 37.02 -6.54
C THR A 311 41.24 37.68 -7.92
N MET A 312 41.17 39.01 -7.96
CA MET A 312 41.93 39.79 -8.93
C MET A 312 42.20 41.18 -8.35
N LYS A 313 43.44 41.36 -7.86
CA LYS A 313 44.10 42.66 -7.77
C LYS A 313 44.91 42.84 -9.05
N ALA A 314 44.60 43.91 -9.77
CA ALA A 314 45.54 44.75 -10.48
C ALA A 314 44.96 46.17 -10.45
#